data_AF-R4KQF4-F1
#
_entry.id   AF-R4KQF4-F1
#
_cell.length_a   1.000
_cell.length_b   1.000
_cell.length_c   1.000
_cell.angle_alpha   90.00
_cell.angle_beta   90.00
_cell.angle_gamma   90.00
#
_symmetry.space_group_name_H-M   'P 1'
#
loop_
_entity.id
_entity.type
_entity.pdbx_description
1 polymer ?
#
loop_
_entity_poly.entity_id
_entity_poly.type
_entity_poly.pdbx_seq_one_letter_code
_entity_poly.pdbx_strand_id
1 'polypeptide(L)'
;MLKDLLYYLEAEMVKRDPRILGLEKYYSDSQHNRMQLIITVRQQGRQEIRLPVTVSLDDMQTGNISRVTGAILQAVDLYTWGPRDHNVVRDGVSVTA
;
A
#
# COMPACT_ATOMS: atom_id res chain seq x y z
N MET A 1 -4.13 18.40 -4.42
CA MET A 1 -3.44 18.12 -3.14
C MET A 1 -3.39 16.62 -2.84
N LEU A 2 -4.49 15.91 -2.55
CA LEU A 2 -4.43 14.45 -2.28
C LEU A 2 -4.13 13.60 -3.54
N LYS A 3 -4.68 13.98 -4.70
CA LYS A 3 -4.44 13.28 -5.97
C LYS A 3 -2.96 13.36 -6.39
N ASP A 4 -2.33 14.51 -6.20
CA ASP A 4 -0.92 14.74 -6.52
C ASP A 4 -0.01 13.93 -5.59
N LEU A 5 -0.40 13.80 -4.31
CA LEU A 5 0.29 12.96 -3.33
C LEU A 5 0.22 11.48 -3.69
N LEU A 6 -0.96 11.00 -4.11
CA LEU A 6 -1.13 9.61 -4.58
C LEU A 6 -0.30 9.34 -5.83
N TYR A 7 -0.28 10.27 -6.78
CA TYR A 7 0.56 10.15 -7.98
C TYR A 7 2.05 10.09 -7.63
N TYR A 8 2.50 10.95 -6.71
CA TYR A 8 3.88 10.92 -6.23
C TYR A 8 4.22 9.60 -5.52
N LEU A 9 3.32 9.13 -4.64
CA LEU A 9 3.48 7.86 -3.94
C LEU A 9 3.54 6.67 -4.91
N GLU A 10 2.68 6.65 -5.92
CA GLU A 10 2.70 5.67 -7.00
C GLU A 10 4.06 5.66 -7.71
N ALA A 11 4.53 6.82 -8.14
CA ALA A 11 5.82 6.95 -8.81
C ALA A 11 6.99 6.46 -7.95
N GLU A 12 7.01 6.79 -6.65
CA GLU A 12 8.03 6.32 -5.71
C GLU A 12 7.99 4.81 -5.50
N MET A 13 6.79 4.22 -5.42
CA MET A 13 6.62 2.78 -5.27
C MET A 13 7.05 2.02 -6.53
N VAL A 14 6.62 2.46 -7.71
CA VAL A 14 6.98 1.85 -9.00
C VAL A 14 8.49 1.90 -9.23
N LYS A 15 9.15 2.98 -8.82
CA LYS A 15 10.61 3.11 -8.88
C LYS A 15 11.32 2.07 -8.00
N ARG A 16 10.75 1.72 -6.85
CA ARG A 16 11.33 0.76 -5.89
C ARG A 16 10.97 -0.69 -6.21
N ASP A 17 9.77 -0.93 -6.73
CA ASP A 17 9.26 -2.24 -7.09
C ASP A 17 8.51 -2.19 -8.43
N PRO A 18 9.12 -2.66 -9.54
CA PRO A 18 8.52 -2.62 -10.87
C PRO A 18 7.35 -3.61 -11.05
N ARG A 19 7.05 -4.43 -10.03
CA ARG A 19 5.83 -5.26 -10.03
C ARG A 19 4.59 -4.42 -9.79
N ILE A 20 4.71 -3.28 -9.14
CA ILE A 20 3.58 -2.38 -8.89
C ILE A 20 3.19 -1.72 -10.21
N LEU A 21 1.89 -1.82 -10.55
CA LEU A 21 1.32 -1.31 -11.79
C LEU A 21 0.37 -0.14 -11.58
N GLY A 22 -0.13 0.04 -10.35
CA GLY A 22 -1.06 1.12 -10.05
C GLY A 22 -1.39 1.24 -8.57
N LEU A 23 -1.86 2.43 -8.20
CA LEU A 23 -2.31 2.79 -6.87
C LEU A 23 -3.65 3.53 -6.97
N GLU A 24 -4.63 3.08 -6.20
CA GLU A 24 -5.94 3.72 -6.12
C GLU A 24 -6.31 3.98 -4.66
N LYS A 25 -6.95 5.12 -4.39
CA LYS A 25 -7.61 5.33 -3.10
C LYS A 25 -8.97 4.63 -3.13
N TYR A 26 -9.22 3.79 -2.13
CA TYR A 26 -10.52 3.14 -1.97
C TYR A 26 -11.39 3.86 -0.93
N TYR A 27 -10.86 4.06 0.27
CA TYR A 27 -11.62 4.63 1.38
C TYR A 27 -10.72 5.43 2.31
N SER A 28 -11.28 6.42 3.00
CA SER A 28 -10.59 7.15 4.07
C SER A 28 -11.50 7.25 5.28
N ASP A 29 -11.01 6.77 6.41
CA ASP A 29 -11.64 6.87 7.72
C ASP A 29 -10.90 7.92 8.54
N SER A 30 -11.46 9.12 8.57
CA SER A 30 -10.88 10.21 9.37
C SER A 30 -11.09 10.03 10.87
N GLN A 31 -12.11 9.28 11.30
CA GLN A 31 -12.35 9.01 12.73
C GLN A 31 -11.27 8.08 13.29
N HIS A 32 -10.83 7.10 12.49
CA HIS A 32 -9.81 6.13 12.90
C HIS A 32 -8.41 6.44 12.36
N ASN A 33 -8.20 7.60 11.74
CA ASN A 33 -6.93 8.03 11.14
C ASN A 33 -6.35 7.02 10.13
N ARG A 34 -7.19 6.44 9.28
CA ARG A 34 -6.82 5.38 8.34
C ARG A 34 -7.21 5.73 6.90
N MET A 35 -6.37 5.35 5.95
CA MET A 35 -6.68 5.37 4.53
C MET A 35 -6.47 3.98 3.95
N GLN A 36 -7.48 3.47 3.25
CA GLN A 36 -7.37 2.24 2.47
C GLN A 36 -7.04 2.57 1.02
N LEU A 37 -5.99 1.92 0.55
CA LEU A 37 -5.46 1.97 -0.80
C LEU A 37 -5.59 0.60 -1.45
N ILE A 38 -5.73 0.58 -2.76
CA ILE A 38 -5.69 -0.63 -3.57
C ILE A 38 -4.46 -0.55 -4.44
N ILE A 39 -3.55 -1.51 -4.26
CA ILE A 39 -2.32 -1.62 -5.04
C ILE A 39 -2.51 -2.71 -6.08
N THR A 40 -2.29 -2.36 -7.35
CA THR A 40 -2.28 -3.35 -8.42
C THR A 40 -0.85 -3.82 -8.63
N VAL A 41 -0.63 -5.13 -8.56
CA VAL A 41 0.70 -5.76 -8.63
C VAL A 41 0.71 -6.88 -9.67
N ARG A 42 1.81 -7.02 -10.41
CA ARG A 42 2.07 -8.14 -11.31
C ARG A 42 2.71 -9.30 -10.55
N GLN A 43 2.03 -10.44 -10.51
CA GLN A 43 2.56 -11.70 -9.99
C GLN A 43 3.28 -12.49 -11.10
N GLN A 44 4.24 -13.34 -10.71
CA GLN A 44 4.95 -14.26 -11.62
C GLN A 44 3.92 -15.08 -12.41
N GLY A 45 4.01 -15.08 -13.74
CA GLY A 45 3.03 -15.69 -14.63
C GLY A 45 2.05 -14.72 -15.33
N ARG A 46 2.29 -13.40 -15.24
CA ARG A 46 1.50 -12.31 -15.88
C ARG A 46 0.10 -12.11 -15.30
N GLN A 47 -0.20 -12.64 -14.12
CA GLN A 47 -1.46 -12.36 -13.44
C GLN A 47 -1.37 -11.05 -12.65
N GLU A 48 -2.39 -10.20 -12.78
CA GLU A 48 -2.52 -8.98 -11.97
C GLU A 48 -3.33 -9.28 -10.72
N ILE A 49 -2.87 -8.78 -9.58
CA ILE A 49 -3.54 -8.90 -8.28
C ILE A 49 -3.80 -7.50 -7.70
N ARG A 50 -4.95 -7.34 -7.06
CA ARG A 50 -5.33 -6.11 -6.36
C ARG A 50 -5.25 -6.34 -4.86
N LEU A 51 -4.39 -5.59 -4.19
CA LEU A 51 -4.07 -5.76 -2.78
C LEU A 51 -4.61 -4.58 -1.97
N PRO A 52 -5.52 -4.80 -1.00
CA PRO A 52 -5.91 -3.76 -0.07
C PRO A 52 -4.78 -3.49 0.92
N VAL A 53 -4.38 -2.24 1.05
CA VAL A 53 -3.37 -1.78 2.01
C VAL A 53 -3.95 -0.64 2.83
N THR A 54 -3.87 -0.75 4.15
CA THR A 54 -4.27 0.33 5.06
C THR A 54 -3.04 1.10 5.50
N VAL A 55 -3.06 2.42 5.34
CA VAL A 55 -2.00 3.35 5.74
C VAL A 55 -2.56 4.41 6.69
N SER A 56 -1.68 5.06 7.45
CA SER A 56 -2.05 6.17 8.34
C SER A 56 -2.46 7.39 7.51
N LEU A 57 -3.62 7.97 7.82
CA LEU A 57 -4.08 9.20 7.18
C LEU A 57 -3.20 10.40 7.59
N ASP A 58 -2.72 10.42 8.83
CA ASP A 58 -1.80 11.44 9.35
C ASP A 58 -0.42 11.37 8.68
N ASP A 59 0.16 10.18 8.47
CA ASP A 59 1.42 10.05 7.73
C ASP A 59 1.28 10.53 6.28
N MET A 60 0.11 10.33 5.67
CA MET A 60 -0.21 10.87 4.35
C MET A 60 -0.34 12.40 4.37
N GLN A 61 -1.00 12.97 5.37
CA GLN A 61 -1.23 14.42 5.47
C GLN A 61 0.04 15.21 5.85
N THR A 62 0.88 14.63 6.71
CA THR A 62 2.16 15.23 7.14
C THR A 62 3.27 15.07 6.10
N GLY A 63 3.02 14.35 5.00
CA GLY A 63 3.98 14.14 3.92
C GLY A 63 5.07 13.13 4.26
N ASN A 64 4.82 12.22 5.20
CA ASN A 64 5.74 11.14 5.58
C ASN A 64 5.72 9.99 4.57
N ILE A 65 5.99 10.32 3.30
CA ILE A 65 5.88 9.40 2.16
C ILE A 65 6.77 8.17 2.32
N SER A 66 7.95 8.32 2.93
CA SER A 66 8.88 7.19 3.12
C SER A 66 8.23 6.07 3.96
N ARG A 67 7.55 6.44 5.06
CA ARG A 67 6.88 5.48 5.94
C ARG A 67 5.70 4.79 5.25
N VAL A 68 4.89 5.56 4.54
CA VAL A 68 3.75 5.04 3.77
C VAL A 68 4.25 4.08 2.67
N THR A 69 5.28 4.48 1.93
CA THR A 69 5.90 3.66 0.87
C THR A 69 6.42 2.35 1.44
N GLY A 70 7.12 2.40 2.58
CA GLY A 70 7.64 1.21 3.26
C GLY A 70 6.53 0.23 3.67
N ALA A 71 5.44 0.74 4.24
CA ALA A 71 4.29 -0.08 4.61
C ALA A 71 3.64 -0.77 3.40
N ILE A 72 3.53 -0.05 2.28
CA ILE A 72 2.97 -0.61 1.04
C ILE A 72 3.88 -1.69 0.46
N LEU A 73 5.18 -1.42 0.33
CA LEU A 73 6.13 -2.40 -0.21
C LEU A 73 6.17 -3.68 0.63
N GLN A 74 6.15 -3.54 1.96
CA GLN A 74 6.09 -4.69 2.86
C GLN A 74 4.81 -5.51 2.67
N ALA A 75 3.65 -4.85 2.48
CA ALA A 75 2.41 -5.55 2.18
C ALA A 75 2.51 -6.29 0.83
N VAL A 76 3.01 -5.63 -0.22
CA VAL A 76 3.21 -6.25 -1.53
C VAL A 76 4.10 -7.50 -1.44
N ASP A 77 5.21 -7.42 -0.70
CA ASP A 77 6.09 -8.57 -0.49
C ASP A 77 5.41 -9.73 0.24
N LEU A 78 4.69 -9.44 1.32
CA LEU A 78 3.95 -10.45 2.08
C LEU A 78 2.88 -11.14 1.23
N TYR A 79 2.15 -10.41 0.39
CA TYR A 79 1.12 -10.98 -0.48
C TYR A 79 1.70 -11.73 -1.69
N THR A 80 2.88 -11.35 -2.17
CA THR A 80 3.50 -11.97 -3.35
C THR A 80 4.37 -13.18 -3.01
N TRP A 81 4.98 -13.22 -1.82
CA TRP A 81 5.90 -14.28 -1.39
C TRP A 81 5.51 -15.01 -0.11
N GLY A 82 4.57 -14.48 0.67
CA GLY A 82 4.11 -15.13 1.90
C GLY A 82 3.39 -16.45 1.64
N PRO A 83 3.37 -17.38 2.62
CA PRO A 83 2.62 -18.62 2.50
C PRO A 83 1.14 -18.29 2.23
N ARG A 84 0.59 -18.89 1.17
CA ARG A 84 -0.80 -18.71 0.71
C ARG A 84 -1.84 -19.34 1.65
N ASP A 85 -1.51 -19.56 2.91
CA ASP A 85 -2.45 -20.06 3.90
C ASP A 85 -3.41 -18.92 4.26
N HIS A 86 -4.47 -18.88 3.44
CA HIS A 86 -5.64 -18.05 3.57
C HIS A 86 -6.22 -18.20 4.98
N ASN A 87 -5.87 -17.27 5.88
CA ASN A 87 -6.66 -16.87 7.05
C ASN A 87 -6.02 -15.73 7.86
N VAL A 88 -4.86 -15.20 7.45
CA VAL A 88 -4.25 -14.06 8.15
C VAL A 88 -4.08 -12.90 7.16
N VAL A 89 -5.20 -12.24 6.83
CA VAL A 89 -5.12 -10.79 6.59
C VAL A 89 -4.65 -10.23 7.93
N ARG A 90 -3.35 -9.97 8.08
CA ARG A 90 -2.84 -9.28 9.26
C ARG A 90 -3.51 -7.91 9.27
N ASP A 91 -4.49 -7.76 10.15
CA ASP A 91 -5.01 -6.46 10.56
C ASP A 91 -3.81 -5.57 10.90
N GLY A 92 -3.54 -4.61 10.01
CA GLY A 92 -2.60 -3.51 10.20
C GLY A 92 -1.17 -3.91 10.61
N VAL A 93 -0.22 -3.76 9.70
CA VAL A 93 1.17 -3.53 10.12
C VAL A 93 1.23 -2.15 10.79
N SER A 94 1.02 -2.11 12.10
CA SER A 94 1.31 -0.93 12.93
C SER A 94 2.80 -0.91 13.21
N VAL A 95 3.55 -0.16 12.39
CA VAL A 95 4.92 0.22 12.76
C VAL A 95 4.79 1.30 13.82
N THR A 96 4.95 0.97 15.10
CA THR A 96 5.20 1.95 16.18
C THR A 96 6.71 2.06 16.39
N ALA A 97 7.22 3.29 16.34
CA ALA A 97 8.58 3.64 16.76
C ALA A 97 8.56 3.99 18.25
#